data_AF-A0A399EV92-F1
#
_entry.id   AF-A0A399EV92-F1
#
_cell.length_a   1.000
_cell.length_b   1.000
_cell.length_c   1.000
_cell.angle_alpha   90.00
_cell.angle_beta   90.00
_cell.angle_gamma   90.00
#
_symmetry.space_group_name_H-M   'P 1'
#
loop_
_entity.id
_entity.type
_entity.pdbx_description
1 polymer ?
#
loop_
_entity_poly.entity_id
_entity_poly.type
_entity_poly.pdbx_seq_one_letter_code
_entity_poly.pdbx_strand_id
1 'polypeptide(L)'
;MRAHPLPELQAKPSRRTLVLGAVLLTLLLLLSQGRPLPLGDPWQRLSLRQILVGLEVSRREAIVREYLSLKASAQILAGRPGAVAVSRLLRLEFYNQRRNRSSAFGSPEEALAASRRWLEALGALKRGQTPNTRDLPLALERVLPYRQEISQAAQRLHFPSGVLAAIVDNEEYGGDKAMGLSRGIRSLADGLAESLSESTGSAGPLSRTLGLAQMSWEDALKQQRRLKHFAAWPYASFPRTELEARQALEDPAKNLLLTASRLRGYFNAALGLSWSNTRYLAGHWLYYLGPAWHNWPTGARQQATWPYAFHGFFKGMFYQALFAAH
;
A
#
# COMPACT_ATOMS: atom_id res chain seq x y z
N MET A 1 -10.97 -41.01 -49.50
CA MET A 1 -10.26 -40.67 -48.24
C MET A 1 -11.27 -40.68 -47.10
N ARG A 2 -11.14 -41.61 -46.14
CA ARG A 2 -12.03 -41.73 -44.98
C ARG A 2 -11.55 -40.79 -43.87
N ALA A 3 -12.44 -39.94 -43.35
CA ALA A 3 -12.16 -39.12 -42.18
C ALA A 3 -12.49 -39.93 -40.91
N HIS A 4 -11.48 -40.15 -40.06
CA HIS A 4 -11.68 -40.63 -38.69
C HIS A 4 -11.70 -39.41 -37.74
N PRO A 5 -12.75 -39.20 -36.95
CA PRO A 5 -12.69 -38.24 -35.86
C PRO A 5 -11.89 -38.84 -34.68
N LEU A 6 -10.93 -38.09 -34.17
CA LEU A 6 -10.24 -38.39 -32.91
C LEU A 6 -11.20 -38.13 -31.72
N PRO A 7 -11.20 -38.98 -30.68
CA PRO A 7 -12.02 -38.75 -29.50
C PRO A 7 -11.44 -37.64 -28.61
N GLU A 8 -12.22 -36.59 -28.35
CA GLU A 8 -11.96 -35.61 -27.28
C GLU A 8 -12.14 -36.26 -25.91
N LEU A 9 -11.03 -36.58 -25.24
CA LEU A 9 -10.99 -36.88 -23.81
C LEU A 9 -10.75 -35.58 -23.03
N GLN A 10 -11.78 -34.73 -22.90
CA GLN A 10 -11.81 -33.70 -21.86
C GLN A 10 -12.28 -34.34 -20.54
N ALA A 11 -11.36 -34.99 -19.84
CA ALA A 11 -11.61 -35.40 -18.46
C ALA A 11 -11.73 -34.14 -17.58
N LYS A 12 -12.95 -33.75 -17.21
CA LYS A 12 -13.19 -32.70 -16.20
C LYS A 12 -12.50 -33.11 -14.90
N PRO A 13 -11.62 -32.27 -14.32
CA PRO A 13 -10.96 -32.61 -13.07
C PRO A 13 -12.00 -32.80 -11.97
N SER A 14 -11.90 -33.93 -11.26
CA SER A 14 -12.76 -34.23 -10.13
C SER A 14 -12.69 -33.14 -9.06
N ARG A 15 -13.77 -32.95 -8.29
CA ARG A 15 -13.84 -31.98 -7.18
C ARG A 15 -12.69 -32.17 -6.16
N ARG A 16 -12.18 -33.40 -6.01
CA ARG A 16 -11.03 -33.71 -5.14
C ARG A 16 -9.70 -33.19 -5.69
N THR A 17 -9.47 -33.22 -7.00
CA THR A 17 -8.24 -32.68 -7.62
C THR A 17 -8.21 -31.15 -7.58
N LEU A 18 -9.36 -30.49 -7.68
CA LEU A 18 -9.49 -29.03 -7.50
C LEU A 18 -9.21 -28.60 -6.05
N VAL A 19 -9.72 -29.34 -5.06
CA VAL A 19 -9.46 -29.06 -3.64
C VAL A 19 -8.00 -29.32 -3.28
N LEU A 20 -7.40 -30.41 -3.77
CA LEU A 20 -5.97 -30.66 -3.55
C LEU A 20 -5.10 -29.56 -4.18
N GLY A 21 -5.43 -29.12 -5.39
CA GLY A 21 -4.74 -28.01 -6.07
C GLY A 21 -4.84 -26.69 -5.30
N ALA A 22 -6.02 -26.37 -4.77
CA ALA A 22 -6.23 -25.19 -3.94
C ALA A 22 -5.47 -25.25 -2.61
N VAL A 23 -5.44 -26.41 -1.95
CA VAL A 23 -4.68 -26.62 -0.69
C VAL A 23 -3.17 -26.52 -0.95
N LEU A 24 -2.68 -27.11 -2.03
CA LEU A 24 -1.27 -27.03 -2.41
C LEU A 24 -0.85 -25.59 -2.77
N LEU A 25 -1.70 -24.87 -3.51
CA LEU A 25 -1.49 -23.46 -3.84
C LEU A 25 -1.50 -22.58 -2.59
N THR A 26 -2.39 -22.85 -1.63
CA THR A 26 -2.45 -22.14 -0.34
C THR A 26 -1.22 -22.44 0.51
N LEU A 27 -0.75 -23.68 0.53
CA LEU A 27 0.50 -24.08 1.19
C LEU A 27 1.72 -23.44 0.51
N LEU A 28 1.77 -23.38 -0.82
CA LEU A 28 2.83 -22.69 -1.56
C LEU A 28 2.81 -21.17 -1.32
N LEU A 29 1.62 -20.56 -1.24
CA LEU A 29 1.45 -19.15 -0.86
C LEU A 29 1.90 -18.93 0.60
N LEU A 30 1.57 -19.82 1.52
CA LEU A 30 2.02 -19.76 2.93
C LEU A 30 3.52 -20.03 3.10
N LEU A 31 4.13 -20.88 2.27
CA LEU A 31 5.56 -21.21 2.31
C LEU A 31 6.42 -20.18 1.57
N SER A 32 5.87 -19.50 0.55
CA SER A 32 6.51 -18.34 -0.11
C SER A 32 6.42 -17.06 0.72
N GLN A 33 5.50 -17.01 1.70
CA GLN A 33 5.54 -16.03 2.78
C GLN A 33 6.64 -16.46 3.76
N GLY A 34 7.89 -16.10 3.46
CA GLY A 34 9.06 -16.46 4.24
C GLY A 34 8.82 -16.41 5.75
N ARG A 35 9.29 -17.44 6.47
CA ARG A 35 9.11 -17.59 7.91
C ARG A 35 9.43 -16.27 8.64
N PRO A 36 8.61 -15.86 9.63
CA PRO A 36 8.82 -14.62 10.35
C PRO A 36 10.07 -14.75 11.22
N LEU A 37 11.22 -14.29 10.72
CA LEU A 37 12.40 -14.10 11.55
C LEU A 37 12.22 -12.80 12.34
N PRO A 38 12.26 -12.84 13.69
CA PRO A 38 12.33 -11.63 14.50
C PRO A 38 13.61 -10.84 14.18
N LEU A 39 13.53 -9.51 14.26
CA LEU A 39 14.59 -8.57 13.91
C LEU A 39 15.83 -8.75 14.80
N GLY A 40 16.81 -9.53 14.33
CA GLY A 40 18.11 -9.72 14.97
C GLY A 40 19.21 -8.71 14.58
N ASP A 41 18.99 -7.85 13.59
CA ASP A 41 20.04 -6.93 13.09
C ASP A 41 19.48 -5.51 12.90
N PRO A 42 19.90 -4.50 13.71
CA PRO A 42 19.49 -3.13 13.47
C PRO A 42 20.30 -2.59 12.29
N TRP A 43 19.86 -2.86 11.06
CA TRP A 43 20.40 -2.33 9.80
C TRP A 43 20.58 -0.80 9.80
N GLN A 44 19.84 -0.11 10.68
CA GLN A 44 19.95 1.32 10.97
C GLN A 44 21.34 1.71 11.51
N ARG A 45 22.03 0.79 12.19
CA ARG A 45 23.40 0.96 12.71
C ARG A 45 24.49 0.67 11.66
N LEU A 46 24.17 -0.07 10.60
CA LEU A 46 25.12 -0.40 9.53
C LEU A 46 25.35 0.80 8.61
N SER A 47 26.61 1.10 8.26
CA SER A 47 26.89 2.04 7.18
C SER A 47 26.35 1.52 5.85
N LEU A 48 26.13 2.42 4.88
CA LEU A 48 25.68 2.01 3.55
C LEU A 48 26.67 1.04 2.88
N ARG A 49 27.98 1.26 3.06
CA ARG A 49 29.02 0.35 2.55
C ARG A 49 28.96 -1.03 3.21
N GLN A 50 28.65 -1.10 4.51
CA GLN A 50 28.44 -2.38 5.20
C GLN A 50 27.22 -3.12 4.66
N ILE A 51 26.12 -2.41 4.35
CA ILE A 51 24.93 -3.00 3.72
C ILE A 51 25.27 -3.57 2.33
N LEU A 52 26.15 -2.90 1.58
CA LEU A 52 26.51 -3.25 0.20
C LEU A 52 27.83 -4.04 0.07
N VAL A 53 28.36 -4.61 1.16
CA VAL A 53 29.72 -5.20 1.19
C VAL A 53 29.93 -6.35 0.19
N GLY A 54 28.85 -7.02 -0.26
CA GLY A 54 28.92 -8.12 -1.22
C GLY A 54 29.00 -7.69 -2.70
N LEU A 55 28.99 -6.39 -2.99
CA LEU A 55 29.17 -5.86 -4.34
C LEU A 55 30.63 -5.54 -4.62
N GLU A 56 31.01 -5.59 -5.90
CA GLU A 56 32.30 -5.11 -6.38
C GLU A 56 32.51 -3.64 -5.95
N VAL A 57 33.76 -3.27 -5.62
CA VAL A 57 34.08 -1.95 -5.06
C VAL A 57 33.63 -0.81 -5.97
N SER A 58 33.91 -0.91 -7.27
CA SER A 58 33.53 0.09 -8.27
C SER A 58 32.01 0.33 -8.28
N ARG A 59 31.24 -0.76 -8.40
CA ARG A 59 29.77 -0.77 -8.37
C ARG A 59 29.23 -0.21 -7.05
N ARG A 60 29.80 -0.63 -5.92
CA ARG A 60 29.40 -0.17 -4.58
C ARG A 60 29.57 1.34 -4.44
N GLU A 61 30.70 1.90 -4.84
CA GLU A 61 30.95 3.35 -4.72
C GLU A 61 30.08 4.17 -5.68
N ALA A 62 29.73 3.64 -6.85
CA ALA A 62 28.74 4.25 -7.73
C ALA A 62 27.35 4.34 -7.08
N ILE A 63 26.86 3.24 -6.48
CA ILE A 63 25.60 3.20 -5.73
C ILE A 63 25.63 4.17 -4.55
N VAL A 64 26.73 4.23 -3.80
CA VAL A 64 26.88 5.16 -2.66
C VAL A 64 26.81 6.61 -3.12
N ARG A 65 27.48 6.96 -4.22
CA ARG A 65 27.45 8.33 -4.78
C ARG A 65 26.04 8.73 -5.21
N GLU A 66 25.36 7.85 -5.93
CA GLU A 66 23.99 8.07 -6.39
C GLU A 66 23.02 8.21 -5.21
N TYR A 67 23.13 7.35 -4.21
CA TYR A 67 22.36 7.45 -2.97
C TYR A 67 22.54 8.80 -2.27
N LEU A 68 23.79 9.29 -2.17
CA LEU A 68 24.08 10.58 -1.53
C LEU A 68 23.51 11.75 -2.34
N SER A 69 23.55 11.67 -3.67
CA SER A 69 22.92 12.64 -4.56
C SER A 69 21.41 12.69 -4.33
N LEU A 70 20.72 11.55 -4.32
CA LEU A 70 19.27 11.50 -4.06
C LEU A 70 18.90 12.00 -2.67
N LYS A 71 19.72 11.70 -1.65
CA LYS A 71 19.53 12.24 -0.30
C LYS A 71 19.64 13.77 -0.29
N ALA A 72 20.60 14.33 -1.01
CA ALA A 72 20.77 15.79 -1.13
C ALA A 72 19.57 16.42 -1.87
N SER A 73 19.12 15.83 -2.98
CA SER A 73 17.91 16.25 -3.69
C SER A 73 16.68 16.23 -2.78
N ALA A 74 16.48 15.16 -2.02
CA ALA A 74 15.40 15.06 -1.04
C ALA A 74 15.49 16.12 0.07
N GLN A 75 16.71 16.51 0.48
CA GLN A 75 16.90 17.58 1.46
C GLN A 75 16.45 18.93 0.90
N ILE A 76 16.75 19.22 -0.36
CA ILE A 76 16.33 20.45 -1.03
C ILE A 76 14.80 20.48 -1.17
N LEU A 77 14.19 19.36 -1.56
CA LEU A 77 12.76 19.30 -1.90
C LEU A 77 11.82 19.16 -0.69
N ALA A 78 12.27 18.49 0.37
CA ALA A 78 11.44 18.09 1.51
C ALA A 78 12.11 18.33 2.88
N GLY A 79 13.22 19.07 2.90
CA GLY A 79 13.98 19.38 4.11
C GLY A 79 14.70 18.17 4.70
N ARG A 80 15.38 18.40 5.84
CA ARG A 80 16.10 17.36 6.58
C ARG A 80 15.23 16.13 6.90
N PRO A 81 13.96 16.25 7.34
CA PRO A 81 13.12 15.09 7.60
C PRO A 81 12.84 14.24 6.35
N GLY A 82 12.64 14.85 5.19
CA GLY A 82 12.46 14.15 3.92
C GLY A 82 13.72 13.40 3.48
N ALA A 83 14.87 14.07 3.58
CA ALA A 83 16.17 13.45 3.29
C ALA A 83 16.45 12.21 4.17
N VAL A 84 16.17 12.31 5.48
CA VAL A 84 16.30 11.19 6.42
C VAL A 84 15.36 10.05 6.04
N ALA A 85 14.13 10.33 5.63
CA ALA A 85 13.17 9.30 5.27
C ALA A 85 13.51 8.59 3.93
N VAL A 86 13.95 9.33 2.91
CA VAL A 86 14.46 8.74 1.64
C VAL A 86 15.70 7.89 1.92
N SER A 87 16.64 8.44 2.69
CA SER A 87 17.86 7.76 3.14
C SER A 87 17.54 6.46 3.89
N ARG A 88 16.51 6.47 4.74
CA ARG A 88 16.01 5.31 5.48
C ARG A 88 15.36 4.27 4.56
N LEU A 89 14.50 4.69 3.64
CA LEU A 89 13.81 3.79 2.70
C LEU A 89 14.80 3.02 1.82
N LEU A 90 15.74 3.73 1.19
CA LEU A 90 16.74 3.12 0.31
C LEU A 90 17.66 2.16 1.06
N ARG A 91 18.10 2.52 2.27
CA ARG A 91 18.89 1.60 3.11
C ARG A 91 18.13 0.34 3.48
N LEU A 92 16.84 0.47 3.78
CA LEU A 92 15.98 -0.67 4.07
C LEU A 92 15.83 -1.58 2.84
N GLU A 93 15.60 -0.99 1.66
CA GLU A 93 15.50 -1.71 0.39
C GLU A 93 16.78 -2.50 0.08
N PHE A 94 17.95 -1.84 0.12
CA PHE A 94 19.24 -2.51 -0.12
C PHE A 94 19.54 -3.60 0.90
N TYR A 95 19.16 -3.37 2.16
CA TYR A 95 19.30 -4.38 3.20
C TYR A 95 18.42 -5.61 2.93
N ASN A 96 17.18 -5.41 2.51
CA ASN A 96 16.26 -6.48 2.16
C ASN A 96 16.78 -7.27 0.94
N GLN A 97 17.21 -6.58 -0.12
CA GLN A 97 17.83 -7.21 -1.30
C GLN A 97 19.04 -8.07 -0.92
N ARG A 98 19.97 -7.52 -0.14
CA ARG A 98 21.20 -8.22 0.29
C ARG A 98 20.92 -9.43 1.18
N ARG A 99 19.82 -9.42 1.93
CA ARG A 99 19.39 -10.54 2.78
C ARG A 99 18.41 -11.48 2.08
N ASN A 100 18.16 -11.29 0.77
CA ASN A 100 17.17 -12.03 0.00
C ASN A 100 15.77 -12.05 0.69
N ARG A 101 15.41 -10.91 1.28
CA ARG A 101 14.10 -10.65 1.88
C ARG A 101 13.23 -9.90 0.86
N SER A 102 11.92 -9.86 1.10
CA SER A 102 10.99 -9.09 0.26
C SER A 102 11.46 -7.65 0.03
N SER A 103 11.73 -7.33 -1.23
CA SER A 103 12.18 -6.04 -1.75
C SER A 103 11.29 -5.58 -2.90
N ALA A 104 11.34 -4.29 -3.23
CA ALA A 104 10.51 -3.70 -4.28
C ALA A 104 11.16 -3.93 -5.65
N PHE A 105 12.49 -4.00 -5.65
CA PHE A 105 13.32 -4.12 -6.84
C PHE A 105 14.27 -5.30 -6.71
N GLY A 106 14.78 -5.75 -7.86
CA GLY A 106 15.79 -6.81 -7.94
C GLY A 106 17.20 -6.30 -7.64
N SER A 107 17.45 -4.99 -7.77
CA SER A 107 18.78 -4.40 -7.61
C SER A 107 18.77 -3.02 -6.93
N PRO A 108 19.89 -2.60 -6.31
CA PRO A 108 20.05 -1.25 -5.79
C PRO A 108 19.89 -0.17 -6.87
N GLU A 109 20.38 -0.43 -8.08
CA GLU A 109 20.32 0.48 -9.22
C GLU A 109 18.88 0.78 -9.63
N GLU A 110 18.03 -0.24 -9.72
CA GLU A 110 16.60 -0.07 -10.01
C GLU A 110 15.89 0.81 -8.96
N ALA A 111 16.15 0.57 -7.68
CA ALA A 111 15.58 1.34 -6.58
C ALA A 111 16.03 2.81 -6.61
N LEU A 112 17.30 3.05 -6.94
CA LEU A 112 17.85 4.40 -7.13
C LEU A 112 17.23 5.10 -8.34
N ALA A 113 17.13 4.42 -9.49
CA ALA A 113 16.50 4.97 -10.69
C ALA A 113 15.02 5.31 -10.46
N ALA A 114 14.28 4.45 -9.76
CA ALA A 114 12.89 4.73 -9.38
C ALA A 114 12.79 5.95 -8.46
N SER A 115 13.65 6.02 -7.44
CA SER A 115 13.69 7.16 -6.51
C SER A 115 14.05 8.47 -7.20
N ARG A 116 14.98 8.43 -8.16
CA ARG A 116 15.35 9.57 -9.01
C ARG A 116 14.15 10.12 -9.77
N ARG A 117 13.43 9.26 -10.51
CA ARG A 117 12.24 9.68 -11.27
C ARG A 117 11.19 10.34 -10.38
N TRP A 118 10.97 9.80 -9.18
CA TRP A 118 10.06 10.40 -8.20
C TRP A 118 10.53 11.78 -7.70
N LEU A 119 11.81 11.92 -7.37
CA LEU A 119 12.36 13.19 -6.89
C LEU A 119 12.40 14.23 -8.01
N GLU A 120 12.63 13.83 -9.26
CA GLU A 120 12.53 14.71 -10.43
C GLU A 120 11.10 15.24 -10.62
N ALA A 121 10.10 14.35 -10.54
CA ALA A 121 8.69 14.75 -10.62
C ALA A 121 8.26 15.64 -9.44
N LEU A 122 8.68 15.32 -8.21
CA LEU A 122 8.46 16.18 -7.04
C LEU A 122 9.14 17.54 -7.22
N GLY A 123 10.34 17.57 -7.79
CA GLY A 123 11.08 18.79 -8.09
C GLY A 123 10.39 19.68 -9.11
N ALA A 124 9.86 19.10 -10.20
CA ALA A 124 9.05 19.84 -11.17
C ALA A 124 7.85 20.49 -10.49
N LEU A 125 7.10 19.70 -9.71
CA LEU A 125 5.94 20.20 -8.97
C LEU A 125 6.29 21.34 -8.01
N LYS A 126 7.39 21.21 -7.25
CA LYS A 126 7.87 22.27 -6.33
C LYS A 126 8.31 23.55 -7.03
N ARG A 127 8.68 23.47 -8.32
CA ARG A 127 9.00 24.63 -9.17
C ARG A 127 7.79 25.19 -9.92
N GLY A 128 6.59 24.67 -9.68
CA GLY A 128 5.38 25.07 -10.41
C GLY A 128 5.35 24.57 -11.87
N GLN A 129 6.16 23.57 -12.21
CA GLN A 129 6.21 22.95 -13.52
C GLN A 129 5.32 21.70 -13.55
N THR A 130 4.77 21.38 -14.72
CA THR A 130 4.06 20.11 -14.93
C THR A 130 5.03 18.94 -14.79
N PRO A 131 4.85 18.04 -13.81
CA PRO A 131 5.73 16.89 -13.65
C PRO A 131 5.52 15.87 -14.77
N ASN A 132 6.60 15.28 -15.28
CA ASN A 132 6.49 14.10 -16.13
C ASN A 132 6.13 12.88 -15.26
N THR A 133 4.91 12.36 -15.41
CA THR A 133 4.40 11.23 -14.63
C THR A 133 4.26 9.95 -15.44
N ARG A 134 4.66 9.91 -16.72
CA ARG A 134 4.45 8.78 -17.64
C ARG A 134 5.00 7.46 -17.08
N ASP A 135 6.18 7.50 -16.45
CA ASP A 135 6.88 6.31 -15.94
C ASP A 135 6.76 6.16 -14.42
N LEU A 136 5.78 6.86 -13.81
CA LEU A 136 5.46 6.74 -12.40
C LEU A 136 4.18 5.92 -12.24
N PRO A 137 4.12 4.98 -11.27
CA PRO A 137 2.90 4.20 -11.03
C PRO A 137 1.89 5.06 -10.27
N LEU A 138 1.30 6.07 -10.90
CA LEU A 138 0.31 7.00 -10.33
C LEU A 138 -1.05 6.81 -11.00
N ALA A 139 -2.12 7.05 -10.23
CA ALA A 139 -3.50 7.10 -10.71
C ALA A 139 -4.11 8.48 -10.36
N LEU A 140 -3.55 9.55 -10.91
CA LEU A 140 -3.90 10.94 -10.54
C LEU A 140 -5.40 11.21 -10.73
N GLU A 141 -5.94 10.78 -11.86
CA GLU A 141 -7.35 10.92 -12.24
C GLU A 141 -8.31 10.20 -11.28
N ARG A 142 -7.81 9.22 -10.51
CA ARG A 142 -8.59 8.50 -9.49
C ARG A 142 -8.50 9.15 -8.11
N VAL A 143 -7.42 9.87 -7.83
CA VAL A 143 -7.17 10.51 -6.53
C VAL A 143 -7.67 11.96 -6.48
N LEU A 144 -7.43 12.73 -7.55
CA LEU A 144 -7.74 14.16 -7.61
C LEU A 144 -9.21 14.50 -7.37
N PRO A 145 -10.20 13.72 -7.86
CA PRO A 145 -11.61 13.99 -7.56
C PRO A 145 -11.93 13.99 -6.05
N TYR A 146 -11.17 13.26 -5.24
CA TYR A 146 -11.39 13.12 -3.79
C TYR A 146 -10.40 13.93 -2.94
N ARG A 147 -9.70 14.90 -3.54
CA ARG A 147 -8.65 15.67 -2.86
C ARG A 147 -9.13 16.34 -1.58
N GLN A 148 -10.34 16.90 -1.58
CA GLN A 148 -10.89 17.60 -0.42
C GLN A 148 -11.20 16.61 0.71
N GLU A 149 -11.86 15.50 0.40
CA GLU A 149 -12.23 14.45 1.34
C GLU A 149 -10.99 13.80 1.95
N ILE A 150 -9.97 13.51 1.13
CA ILE A 150 -8.68 12.98 1.59
C ILE A 150 -8.03 13.96 2.56
N SER A 151 -7.99 15.24 2.20
CA SER A 151 -7.38 16.28 3.02
C SER A 151 -8.10 16.44 4.35
N GLN A 152 -9.43 16.50 4.33
CA GLN A 152 -10.25 16.62 5.53
C GLN A 152 -10.15 15.39 6.43
N ALA A 153 -10.18 14.17 5.87
CA ALA A 153 -10.06 12.94 6.65
C ALA A 153 -8.69 12.85 7.35
N ALA A 154 -7.60 13.14 6.64
CA ALA A 154 -6.27 13.14 7.22
C ALA A 154 -6.10 14.26 8.28
N GLN A 155 -6.64 15.45 8.02
CA GLN A 155 -6.64 16.57 8.97
C GLN A 155 -7.41 16.21 10.25
N ARG A 156 -8.62 15.65 10.15
CA ARG A 156 -9.43 15.23 11.33
C ARG A 156 -8.73 14.18 12.20
N LEU A 157 -7.84 13.37 11.61
CA LEU A 157 -7.06 12.36 12.33
C LEU A 157 -5.60 12.78 12.57
N HIS A 158 -5.29 14.05 12.30
CA HIS A 158 -4.01 14.71 12.58
C HIS A 158 -2.77 13.99 11.99
N PHE A 159 -2.79 13.70 10.68
CA PHE A 159 -1.61 13.23 9.93
C PHE A 159 -1.57 13.83 8.50
N PRO A 160 -0.45 13.71 7.76
CA PRO A 160 -0.30 14.31 6.43
C PRO A 160 -1.24 13.68 5.40
N SER A 161 -1.95 14.50 4.61
CA SER A 161 -2.94 14.04 3.63
C SER A 161 -2.36 13.19 2.52
N GLY A 162 -1.09 13.44 2.15
CA GLY A 162 -0.38 12.60 1.18
C GLY A 162 -0.33 11.12 1.55
N VAL A 163 -0.33 10.79 2.84
CA VAL A 163 -0.35 9.39 3.30
C VAL A 163 -1.62 8.67 2.83
N LEU A 164 -2.78 9.31 3.00
CA LEU A 164 -4.06 8.72 2.63
C LEU A 164 -4.24 8.74 1.11
N ALA A 165 -3.78 9.79 0.43
CA ALA A 165 -3.77 9.86 -1.03
C ALA A 165 -2.96 8.71 -1.66
N ALA A 166 -1.80 8.38 -1.10
CA ALA A 166 -0.97 7.26 -1.58
C ALA A 166 -1.64 5.89 -1.42
N ILE A 167 -2.51 5.74 -0.41
CA ILE A 167 -3.30 4.51 -0.22
C ILE A 167 -4.37 4.42 -1.30
N VAL A 168 -5.18 5.48 -1.47
CA VAL A 168 -6.21 5.52 -2.53
C VAL A 168 -5.59 5.23 -3.90
N ASP A 169 -4.46 5.85 -4.22
CA ASP A 169 -3.73 5.59 -5.46
C ASP A 169 -3.30 4.12 -5.62
N ASN A 170 -2.79 3.50 -4.55
CA ASN A 170 -2.38 2.10 -4.59
C ASN A 170 -3.55 1.13 -4.82
N GLU A 171 -4.71 1.39 -4.21
CA GLU A 171 -5.90 0.55 -4.38
C GLU A 171 -6.45 0.64 -5.80
N GLU A 172 -6.51 1.86 -6.36
CA GLU A 172 -7.02 2.09 -7.71
C GLU A 172 -6.05 1.58 -8.79
N TYR A 173 -4.74 1.81 -8.62
CA TYR A 173 -3.71 1.27 -9.53
C TYR A 173 -3.60 -0.27 -9.43
N GLY A 174 -3.84 -0.84 -8.24
CA GLY A 174 -3.95 -2.28 -8.03
C GLY A 174 -5.19 -2.88 -8.66
N GLY A 175 -6.31 -2.14 -8.64
CA GLY A 175 -7.56 -2.47 -9.30
C GLY A 175 -7.41 -2.70 -10.79
N ASP A 176 -6.66 -1.86 -11.50
CA ASP A 176 -6.42 -2.00 -12.95
C ASP A 176 -5.54 -3.23 -13.30
N LYS A 177 -4.53 -3.53 -12.48
CA LYS A 177 -3.71 -4.75 -12.65
C LYS A 177 -4.49 -6.02 -12.32
N ALA A 178 -5.35 -5.96 -11.29
CA ALA A 178 -6.26 -7.04 -10.97
C ALA A 178 -7.31 -7.22 -12.06
N MET A 179 -7.89 -6.16 -12.64
CA MET A 179 -8.86 -6.21 -13.74
C MET A 179 -8.33 -6.87 -15.02
N GLY A 180 -7.00 -6.85 -15.25
CA GLY A 180 -6.34 -7.61 -16.32
C GLY A 180 -6.25 -9.12 -16.05
N LEU A 181 -6.09 -9.53 -14.79
CA LEU A 181 -6.02 -10.93 -14.35
C LEU A 181 -7.38 -11.51 -13.92
N SER A 182 -8.35 -10.65 -13.58
CA SER A 182 -9.58 -11.01 -12.88
C SER A 182 -10.79 -11.19 -13.79
N ARG A 183 -10.73 -10.92 -15.10
CA ARG A 183 -11.90 -11.17 -15.97
C ARG A 183 -12.33 -12.63 -15.97
N GLY A 184 -11.37 -13.58 -15.97
CA GLY A 184 -11.67 -15.01 -15.92
C GLY A 184 -12.01 -15.55 -14.52
N ILE A 185 -11.56 -14.88 -13.45
CA ILE A 185 -11.78 -15.32 -12.05
C ILE A 185 -13.04 -14.66 -11.47
N ARG A 186 -13.34 -13.39 -11.82
CA ARG A 186 -14.59 -12.72 -11.44
C ARG A 186 -15.79 -13.38 -12.09
N SER A 187 -15.76 -13.75 -13.37
CA SER A 187 -16.93 -14.43 -13.98
C SER A 187 -17.29 -15.74 -13.28
N LEU A 188 -16.29 -16.45 -12.74
CA LEU A 188 -16.50 -17.67 -11.94
C LEU A 188 -16.97 -17.36 -10.52
N ALA A 189 -16.47 -16.29 -9.90
CA ALA A 189 -16.89 -15.86 -8.57
C ALA A 189 -18.29 -15.23 -8.57
N ASP A 190 -18.63 -14.45 -9.59
CA ASP A 190 -19.93 -13.81 -9.79
C ASP A 190 -21.00 -14.87 -10.05
N GLY A 191 -20.73 -15.86 -10.92
CA GLY A 191 -21.65 -16.99 -11.14
C GLY A 191 -21.86 -17.88 -9.90
N LEU A 192 -20.86 -17.97 -9.00
CA LEU A 192 -21.01 -18.66 -7.72
C LEU A 192 -21.76 -17.80 -6.70
N ALA A 193 -21.53 -16.49 -6.67
CA ALA A 193 -22.18 -15.55 -5.76
C ALA A 193 -23.68 -15.39 -6.08
N GLU A 194 -24.05 -15.36 -7.36
CA GLU A 194 -25.43 -15.29 -7.83
C GLU A 194 -26.22 -16.53 -7.38
N SER A 195 -25.65 -17.74 -7.55
CA SER A 195 -26.25 -19.00 -7.08
C SER A 195 -26.38 -19.13 -5.55
N LEU A 196 -25.50 -18.47 -4.78
CA LEU A 196 -25.52 -18.48 -3.30
C LEU A 196 -26.49 -17.44 -2.73
N SER A 197 -26.66 -16.30 -3.42
CA SER A 197 -27.61 -15.25 -3.07
C SER A 197 -29.06 -15.71 -3.26
N GLU A 198 -29.34 -16.46 -4.33
CA GLU A 198 -30.69 -17.01 -4.59
C GLU A 198 -31.10 -18.11 -3.61
N SER A 199 -30.14 -18.83 -3.01
CA SER A 199 -30.44 -20.02 -2.20
C SER A 199 -30.46 -19.77 -0.67
N THR A 200 -29.90 -18.66 -0.18
CA THR A 200 -29.75 -18.46 1.29
C THR A 200 -30.26 -17.13 1.83
N GLY A 201 -30.64 -16.17 0.99
CA GLY A 201 -31.07 -14.82 1.44
C GLY A 201 -30.00 -14.04 2.23
N SER A 202 -28.82 -14.63 2.39
CA SER A 202 -27.62 -14.02 2.92
C SER A 202 -26.80 -13.59 1.72
N ALA A 203 -26.53 -12.29 1.64
CA ALA A 203 -25.52 -11.76 0.75
C ALA A 203 -24.24 -12.59 0.99
N GLY A 204 -23.86 -13.41 0.00
CA GLY A 204 -22.68 -14.30 0.06
C GLY A 204 -21.39 -13.51 0.29
N PRO A 205 -20.19 -14.04 -0.01
CA PRO A 205 -18.94 -13.32 0.21
C PRO A 205 -18.74 -12.15 -0.77
N LEU A 206 -19.71 -11.24 -0.87
CA LEU A 206 -19.66 -9.91 -1.45
C LEU A 206 -18.53 -9.17 -0.75
N SER A 207 -17.47 -8.92 -1.52
CA SER A 207 -16.23 -8.21 -1.21
C SER A 207 -16.17 -7.71 0.23
N ARG A 208 -15.37 -8.38 1.07
CA ARG A 208 -15.14 -7.95 2.45
C ARG A 208 -14.62 -6.52 2.53
N THR A 209 -14.03 -5.99 1.46
CA THR A 209 -13.49 -4.64 1.34
C THR A 209 -14.34 -3.80 0.39
N LEU A 210 -14.70 -2.59 0.80
CA LEU A 210 -15.58 -1.68 0.03
C LEU A 210 -14.98 -0.27 -0.06
N GLY A 211 -15.30 0.40 -1.17
CA GLY A 211 -14.99 1.81 -1.44
C GLY A 211 -13.52 2.12 -1.71
N LEU A 212 -13.21 3.42 -1.76
CA LEU A 212 -11.97 4.00 -2.30
C LEU A 212 -10.67 3.54 -1.64
N ALA A 213 -10.72 3.05 -0.41
CA ALA A 213 -9.56 2.53 0.30
C ALA A 213 -9.76 1.10 0.79
N GLN A 214 -10.63 0.32 0.11
CA GLN A 214 -10.82 -1.12 0.32
C GLN A 214 -10.94 -1.50 1.81
N MET A 215 -11.74 -0.74 2.55
CA MET A 215 -11.92 -0.95 3.98
C MET A 215 -12.99 -2.01 4.25
N SER A 216 -12.77 -2.86 5.26
CA SER A 216 -13.77 -3.87 5.65
C SER A 216 -14.82 -3.31 6.59
N TRP A 217 -16.05 -3.84 6.51
CA TRP A 217 -17.14 -3.44 7.40
C TRP A 217 -16.85 -3.81 8.86
N GLU A 218 -16.19 -4.94 9.12
CA GLU A 218 -15.80 -5.37 10.47
C GLU A 218 -14.81 -4.37 11.08
N ASP A 219 -13.85 -3.91 10.28
CA ASP A 219 -12.91 -2.91 10.72
C ASP A 219 -13.60 -1.55 10.86
N ALA A 220 -14.54 -1.18 9.99
CA ALA A 220 -15.29 0.07 10.10
C ALA A 220 -15.98 0.19 11.46
N LEU A 221 -16.69 -0.86 11.89
CA LEU A 221 -17.41 -0.88 13.18
C LEU A 221 -16.49 -0.68 14.40
N LYS A 222 -15.21 -1.07 14.30
CA LYS A 222 -14.23 -0.91 15.41
C LYS A 222 -13.71 0.52 15.56
N GLN A 223 -13.99 1.43 14.63
CA GLN A 223 -13.37 2.75 14.60
C GLN A 223 -14.01 3.79 15.53
N GLN A 224 -15.23 3.54 16.02
CA GLN A 224 -16.04 4.51 16.77
C GLN A 224 -15.27 5.17 17.92
N ARG A 225 -14.62 4.35 18.77
CA ARG A 225 -13.92 4.84 19.97
C ARG A 225 -12.84 5.85 19.62
N ARG A 226 -12.08 5.61 18.54
CA ARG A 226 -11.01 6.52 18.12
C ARG A 226 -11.57 7.77 17.48
N LEU A 227 -12.56 7.64 16.60
CA LEU A 227 -13.22 8.79 15.99
C LEU A 227 -13.85 9.72 17.04
N LYS A 228 -14.46 9.17 18.09
CA LYS A 228 -14.95 9.94 19.24
C LYS A 228 -13.81 10.67 19.95
N HIS A 229 -12.68 9.99 20.15
CA HIS A 229 -11.52 10.58 20.84
C HIS A 229 -10.88 11.74 20.07
N PHE A 230 -10.94 11.71 18.74
CA PHE A 230 -10.50 12.81 17.88
C PHE A 230 -11.58 13.87 17.62
N ALA A 231 -12.80 13.69 18.13
CA ALA A 231 -13.98 14.48 17.73
C ALA A 231 -14.15 14.55 16.19
N ALA A 232 -13.83 13.45 15.51
CA ALA A 232 -13.63 13.41 14.07
C ALA A 232 -14.84 12.92 13.28
N TRP A 233 -15.88 12.40 13.93
CA TRP A 233 -17.09 11.89 13.26
C TRP A 233 -18.18 12.98 13.21
N PRO A 234 -18.43 13.62 12.05
CA PRO A 234 -19.35 14.74 11.95
C PRO A 234 -20.82 14.32 11.71
N TYR A 235 -21.11 13.02 11.63
CA TYR A 235 -22.44 12.51 11.27
C TYR A 235 -23.27 12.19 12.51
N ALA A 236 -24.60 12.29 12.37
CA ALA A 236 -25.56 12.14 13.48
C ALA A 236 -25.44 10.79 14.22
N SER A 237 -25.21 9.71 13.47
CA SER A 237 -25.05 8.36 14.03
C SER A 237 -23.79 7.69 13.48
N PHE A 238 -23.20 6.82 14.30
CA PHE A 238 -22.12 5.92 13.88
C PHE A 238 -22.73 4.55 13.53
N PRO A 239 -22.29 3.88 12.45
CA PRO A 239 -22.81 2.57 12.06
C PRO A 239 -22.72 1.53 13.19
N ARG A 240 -23.80 0.77 13.40
CA ARG A 240 -23.90 -0.28 14.43
C ARG A 240 -24.10 -1.67 13.85
N THR A 241 -24.56 -1.76 12.61
CA THR A 241 -24.81 -3.03 11.91
C THR A 241 -23.89 -3.17 10.69
N GLU A 242 -23.76 -4.39 10.17
CA GLU A 242 -23.02 -4.63 8.92
C GLU A 242 -23.61 -3.81 7.76
N LEU A 243 -24.94 -3.82 7.60
CA LEU A 243 -25.62 -3.07 6.53
C LEU A 243 -25.30 -1.57 6.59
N GLU A 244 -25.43 -0.96 7.77
CA GLU A 244 -25.11 0.45 7.97
C GLU A 244 -23.62 0.74 7.70
N ALA A 245 -22.72 -0.18 8.07
CA ALA A 245 -21.29 -0.03 7.82
C ALA A 245 -20.99 -0.12 6.31
N ARG A 246 -21.60 -1.04 5.58
CA ARG A 246 -21.46 -1.16 4.12
C ARG A 246 -21.98 0.10 3.42
N GLN A 247 -23.17 0.57 3.77
CA GLN A 247 -23.74 1.83 3.25
C GLN A 247 -22.85 3.04 3.58
N ALA A 248 -22.26 3.09 4.77
CA ALA A 248 -21.31 4.15 5.11
C ALA A 248 -20.02 4.06 4.29
N LEU A 249 -19.56 2.87 3.92
CA LEU A 249 -18.35 2.67 3.12
C LEU A 249 -18.53 3.01 1.63
N GLU A 250 -19.77 3.12 1.14
CA GLU A 250 -20.09 3.59 -0.21
C GLU A 250 -19.92 5.11 -0.37
N ASP A 251 -20.03 5.87 0.71
CA ASP A 251 -19.79 7.31 0.76
C ASP A 251 -18.27 7.58 0.83
N PRO A 252 -17.67 8.28 -0.16
CA PRO A 252 -16.23 8.57 -0.19
C PRO A 252 -15.70 9.22 1.08
N ALA A 253 -16.41 10.21 1.63
CA ALA A 253 -15.95 10.95 2.80
C ALA A 253 -15.96 10.08 4.05
N LYS A 254 -17.00 9.27 4.25
CA LYS A 254 -17.08 8.30 5.35
C LYS A 254 -16.03 7.20 5.20
N ASN A 255 -15.86 6.64 4.00
CA ASN A 255 -14.86 5.62 3.70
C ASN A 255 -13.45 6.10 4.05
N LEU A 256 -13.08 7.29 3.59
CA LEU A 256 -11.78 7.91 3.85
C LEU A 256 -11.58 8.22 5.33
N LEU A 257 -12.61 8.70 6.03
CA LEU A 257 -12.54 9.00 7.46
C LEU A 257 -12.37 7.74 8.32
N LEU A 258 -13.11 6.68 8.03
CA LEU A 258 -12.98 5.39 8.70
C LEU A 258 -11.59 4.77 8.45
N THR A 259 -11.10 4.86 7.20
CA THR A 259 -9.76 4.43 6.82
C THR A 259 -8.69 5.22 7.56
N ALA A 260 -8.80 6.54 7.59
CA ALA A 260 -7.90 7.43 8.33
C ALA A 260 -7.85 7.07 9.82
N SER A 261 -8.99 6.76 10.43
CA SER A 261 -9.05 6.31 11.83
C SER A 261 -8.31 4.99 12.04
N ARG A 262 -8.50 4.00 11.17
CA ARG A 262 -7.77 2.72 11.24
C ARG A 262 -6.27 2.95 11.15
N LEU A 263 -5.84 3.75 10.16
CA LEU A 263 -4.44 4.09 9.94
C LEU A 263 -3.81 4.82 11.13
N ARG A 264 -4.55 5.75 11.74
CA ARG A 264 -4.11 6.47 12.94
C ARG A 264 -3.84 5.53 14.11
N GLY A 265 -4.63 4.45 14.25
CA GLY A 265 -4.40 3.37 15.20
C GLY A 265 -3.08 2.63 14.94
N TYR A 266 -2.80 2.29 13.69
CA TYR A 266 -1.52 1.68 13.31
C TYR A 266 -0.33 2.60 13.57
N PHE A 267 -0.45 3.90 13.29
CA PHE A 267 0.62 4.84 13.60
C PHE A 267 0.88 4.97 15.10
N ASN A 268 -0.16 5.01 15.94
CA ASN A 268 0.05 5.00 17.39
C ASN A 268 0.82 3.75 17.83
N ALA A 269 0.39 2.57 17.39
CA ALA A 269 1.08 1.32 17.72
C ALA A 269 2.53 1.29 17.21
N ALA A 270 2.77 1.69 15.96
CA ALA A 270 4.09 1.65 15.33
C ALA A 270 5.08 2.67 15.94
N LEU A 271 4.58 3.77 16.49
CA LEU A 271 5.38 4.82 17.13
C LEU A 271 5.48 4.64 18.66
N GLY A 272 4.93 3.56 19.22
CA GLY A 272 4.92 3.33 20.67
C GLY A 272 4.09 4.37 21.46
N LEU A 273 3.10 4.97 20.81
CA LEU A 273 2.22 5.96 21.41
C LEU A 273 0.97 5.29 21.99
N SER A 274 0.38 5.91 23.03
CA SER A 274 -0.93 5.51 23.53
C SER A 274 -1.96 5.46 22.40
N TRP A 275 -2.91 4.52 22.47
CA TRP A 275 -4.04 4.45 21.52
C TRP A 275 -4.85 5.76 21.48
N SER A 276 -4.85 6.50 22.60
CA SER A 276 -5.51 7.80 22.79
C SER A 276 -4.62 8.99 22.42
N ASN A 277 -3.42 8.79 21.87
CA ASN A 277 -2.63 9.93 21.42
C ASN A 277 -3.31 10.58 20.20
N THR A 278 -3.71 11.84 20.36
CA THR A 278 -4.33 12.68 19.34
C THR A 278 -3.42 13.77 18.80
N ARG A 279 -2.15 13.85 19.22
CA ARG A 279 -1.25 14.89 18.69
C ARG A 279 -1.05 14.69 17.19
N TYR A 280 -0.79 15.79 16.50
CA TYR A 280 -0.45 15.72 15.09
C TYR A 280 0.82 14.92 14.87
N LEU A 281 0.72 13.90 14.02
CA LEU A 281 1.86 13.10 13.64
C LEU A 281 2.57 13.78 12.48
N ALA A 282 3.74 14.34 12.78
CA ALA A 282 4.65 14.85 11.78
C ALA A 282 5.72 13.80 11.46
N GLY A 283 6.12 13.71 10.19
CA GLY A 283 7.26 12.89 9.78
C GLY A 283 7.08 12.24 8.41
N HIS A 284 8.10 12.36 7.56
CA HIS A 284 8.05 11.81 6.21
C HIS A 284 8.03 10.27 6.19
N TRP A 285 8.45 9.61 7.27
CA TRP A 285 8.36 8.14 7.35
C TRP A 285 6.91 7.63 7.39
N LEU A 286 5.94 8.49 7.71
CA LEU A 286 4.51 8.15 7.64
C LEU A 286 4.07 7.80 6.21
N TYR A 287 4.70 8.39 5.19
CA TYR A 287 4.40 8.07 3.79
C TYR A 287 4.78 6.63 3.43
N TYR A 288 5.76 6.03 4.10
CA TYR A 288 6.04 4.60 3.97
C TYR A 288 5.12 3.78 4.87
N LEU A 289 4.98 4.17 6.15
CA LEU A 289 4.22 3.41 7.12
C LEU A 289 2.74 3.27 6.73
N GLY A 290 2.10 4.31 6.20
CA GLY A 290 0.67 4.26 5.84
C GLY A 290 0.38 3.16 4.83
N PRO A 291 0.91 3.25 3.60
CA PRO A 291 0.78 2.21 2.58
C PRO A 291 1.25 0.82 3.04
N ALA A 292 2.34 0.75 3.81
CA ALA A 292 2.85 -0.53 4.32
C ALA A 292 1.84 -1.22 5.26
N TRP A 293 1.31 -0.48 6.25
CA TRP A 293 0.38 -1.01 7.24
C TRP A 293 -1.03 -1.21 6.69
N HIS A 294 -1.46 -0.40 5.72
CA HIS A 294 -2.76 -0.56 5.08
C HIS A 294 -2.85 -1.92 4.37
N ASN A 295 -1.80 -2.27 3.62
CA ASN A 295 -1.78 -3.49 2.80
C ASN A 295 -1.35 -4.74 3.57
N TRP A 296 -0.25 -4.66 4.32
CA TRP A 296 0.25 -5.82 5.05
C TRP A 296 0.89 -5.45 6.39
N PRO A 297 0.09 -5.36 7.48
CA PRO A 297 0.57 -5.06 8.83
C PRO A 297 1.77 -5.90 9.27
N THR A 298 1.76 -7.20 8.98
CA THR A 298 2.87 -8.10 9.34
C THR A 298 4.15 -7.74 8.58
N GLY A 299 4.06 -7.45 7.29
CA GLY A 299 5.19 -6.98 6.49
C GLY A 299 5.74 -5.64 6.94
N ALA A 300 4.86 -4.71 7.31
CA ALA A 300 5.24 -3.42 7.85
C ALA A 300 6.03 -3.56 9.17
N ARG A 301 5.63 -4.47 10.07
CA ARG A 301 6.39 -4.82 11.28
C ARG A 301 7.76 -5.43 10.95
N GLN A 302 7.81 -6.24 9.91
CA GLN A 302 9.05 -6.86 9.43
C GLN A 302 9.93 -5.91 8.60
N GLN A 303 9.44 -4.69 8.32
CA GLN A 303 10.12 -3.68 7.50
C GLN A 303 10.41 -4.21 6.08
N ALA A 304 9.47 -4.96 5.50
CA ALA A 304 9.53 -5.35 4.09
C ALA A 304 9.27 -4.14 3.19
N THR A 305 9.96 -4.08 2.05
CA THR A 305 9.85 -2.96 1.10
C THR A 305 9.17 -3.40 -0.17
N TRP A 306 7.88 -3.74 -0.13
CA TRP A 306 7.13 -4.10 -1.33
C TRP A 306 6.93 -2.92 -2.28
N PRO A 307 6.65 -3.14 -3.59
CA PRO A 307 6.41 -2.06 -4.53
C PRO A 307 5.33 -1.06 -4.07
N TYR A 308 4.22 -1.52 -3.49
CA TYR A 308 3.16 -0.64 -2.99
C TYR A 308 3.63 0.27 -1.84
N ALA A 309 4.55 -0.20 -0.98
CA ALA A 309 5.05 0.56 0.15
C ALA A 309 6.18 1.51 -0.27
N PHE A 310 7.07 1.05 -1.16
CA PHE A 310 8.16 1.86 -1.69
C PHE A 310 7.63 3.00 -2.55
N HIS A 311 6.77 2.70 -3.53
CA HIS A 311 6.14 3.73 -4.35
C HIS A 311 5.15 4.56 -3.52
N GLY A 312 4.42 3.95 -2.59
CA GLY A 312 3.53 4.64 -1.65
C GLY A 312 4.23 5.76 -0.87
N PHE A 313 5.49 5.56 -0.46
CA PHE A 313 6.30 6.60 0.17
C PHE A 313 6.47 7.84 -0.72
N PHE A 314 6.84 7.64 -1.98
CA PHE A 314 7.04 8.76 -2.91
C PHE A 314 5.72 9.37 -3.38
N LYS A 315 4.68 8.56 -3.62
CA LYS A 315 3.30 9.02 -3.84
C LYS A 315 2.86 9.96 -2.72
N GLY A 316 3.11 9.58 -1.47
CA GLY A 316 2.70 10.39 -0.33
C GLY A 316 3.38 11.75 -0.29
N MET A 317 4.69 11.82 -0.56
CA MET A 317 5.38 13.10 -0.70
C MET A 317 4.86 13.92 -1.88
N PHE A 318 4.63 13.28 -3.03
CA PHE A 318 4.13 13.91 -4.24
C PHE A 318 2.74 14.50 -4.04
N TYR A 319 1.78 13.72 -3.54
CA TYR A 319 0.42 14.19 -3.25
C TYR A 319 0.40 15.24 -2.15
N GLN A 320 1.24 15.13 -1.12
CA GLN A 320 1.32 16.19 -0.10
C GLN A 320 1.75 17.52 -0.71
N ALA A 321 2.72 17.52 -1.63
CA ALA A 321 3.14 18.72 -2.32
C ALA A 321 2.07 19.22 -3.29
N LEU A 322 1.42 18.32 -4.02
CA LEU A 322 0.37 18.65 -5.00
C LEU A 322 -0.84 19.28 -4.31
N PHE A 323 -1.20 18.76 -3.15
CA PHE A 323 -2.32 19.27 -2.36
C PHE A 323 -2.02 20.59 -1.65
N ALA A 324 -0.74 20.98 -1.54
CA ALA A 324 -0.32 22.25 -0.97
C ALA A 324 -0.12 23.36 -2.03
N ALA A 325 -0.07 23.00 -3.31
CA ALA A 325 0.16 23.94 -4.41
C ALA A 325 -1.11 24.68 -4.90
N HIS A 326 -2.28 24.31 -4.37
CA HIS A 326 -3.57 24.95 -4.60
C HIS A 326 -4.39 24.94 -3.31
#